data_AF-I0KG80-F1
#
_entry.id   AF-I0KG80-F1
#
_cell.length_a   1.000
_cell.length_b   1.000
_cell.length_c   1.000
_cell.angle_alpha   90.00
_cell.angle_beta   90.00
_cell.angle_gamma   90.00
#
_symmetry.space_group_name_H-M   'P 1'
#
loop_
_entity.id
_entity.type
_entity.pdbx_description
1 polymer ?
#
loop_
_entity_poly.entity_id
_entity_poly.type
_entity_poly.pdbx_seq_one_letter_code
_entity_poly.pdbx_strand_id
1 'polypeptide(L)'
;MLAITSPQAVCQDIFVIVNAKCAKVNAKSAKEVVARIKNLCAHCANLCALRVKNFMTTLQTVLSGLMRRYTERVPDVQRIIDAMIDADMIDSAADIENDHIAFRTMGVPNLGIASFEKIFLALGYEKRDPYQFVEKKLNAWWYAPPALDGPHGGNLPRIFVSELRVDDLSTTAQAIIHKYTDTVTADPVDALDLTDGAAIDAFLHQPLWPTPTLADYQTLLAESEYAAWVIYNRYYLNHFTISVHNLPEGYNRIDEFVGFLQDRGIRLNSSGGVVKVSPDGGLRQASTVAQLVEAEFTNGDTQRIAGSYVEFAERRVLPEFANVPSDQLTRAHRREGFEAGNADKIFESTFTTQTGR
;
A
#
# COMPACT_ATOMS: atom_id res chain seq x y z
N MET A 1 -2.18 22.44 -6.32
CA MET A 1 -2.11 22.98 -4.95
C MET A 1 -3.42 23.73 -4.64
N LEU A 2 -4.50 22.99 -4.38
CA LEU A 2 -5.69 23.56 -3.73
C LEU A 2 -5.46 23.31 -2.25
N ALA A 3 -4.96 24.33 -1.54
CA ALA A 3 -4.97 24.30 -0.08
C ALA A 3 -6.42 24.06 0.32
N ILE A 4 -6.70 22.98 1.04
CA ILE A 4 -7.97 22.81 1.73
C ILE A 4 -7.96 23.92 2.79
N THR A 5 -8.51 25.08 2.46
CA THR A 5 -8.78 26.11 3.44
C THR A 5 -9.60 25.47 4.53
N SER A 6 -9.14 25.57 5.78
CA SER A 6 -9.86 24.97 6.90
C SER A 6 -11.32 25.46 6.86
N PRO A 7 -12.31 24.65 7.23
CA PRO A 7 -13.71 25.09 7.32
C PRO A 7 -13.87 26.39 8.14
N GLN A 8 -12.97 26.63 9.11
CA GLN A 8 -12.86 27.88 9.85
C GLN A 8 -12.49 29.08 8.97
N ALA A 9 -11.53 28.95 8.06
CA ALA A 9 -11.12 30.03 7.15
C ALA A 9 -12.25 30.43 6.19
N VAL A 10 -12.95 29.45 5.62
CA VAL A 10 -14.12 29.71 4.74
C VAL A 10 -15.26 30.38 5.51
N CYS A 11 -15.50 29.98 6.75
CA CYS A 11 -16.48 30.64 7.62
C CYS A 11 -16.06 32.06 8.03
N GLN A 12 -14.76 32.33 8.19
CA GLN A 12 -14.22 33.66 8.46
C GLN A 12 -14.48 34.61 7.27
N ASP A 13 -14.28 34.14 6.05
CA ASP A 13 -14.49 34.94 4.83
C ASP A 13 -15.97 35.24 4.58
N ILE A 14 -16.85 34.25 4.79
CA ILE A 14 -18.31 34.45 4.75
C ILE A 14 -18.73 35.48 5.81
N PHE A 15 -18.12 35.46 6.99
CA PHE A 15 -18.42 36.39 8.08
C PHE A 15 -18.01 37.85 7.74
N VAL A 16 -16.87 38.05 7.07
CA VAL A 16 -16.44 39.38 6.58
C VAL A 16 -17.42 39.92 5.54
N ILE A 17 -17.85 39.07 4.60
CA ILE A 17 -18.79 39.45 3.54
C ILE A 17 -20.17 39.83 4.10
N VAL A 18 -20.66 39.10 5.10
CA VAL A 18 -21.98 39.38 5.70
C VAL A 18 -21.94 40.63 6.56
N ASN A 19 -20.89 40.85 7.36
CA ASN A 19 -20.78 42.09 8.16
C ASN A 19 -20.72 43.35 7.29
N ALA A 20 -20.05 43.28 6.13
CA ALA A 20 -20.01 44.40 5.17
C ALA A 20 -21.39 44.74 4.58
N LYS A 21 -22.27 43.73 4.40
CA LYS A 21 -23.64 43.93 3.86
C LYS A 21 -24.68 44.30 4.93
N CYS A 22 -24.46 43.94 6.20
CA CYS A 22 -25.39 44.22 7.30
C CYS A 22 -25.38 45.68 7.79
N ALA A 23 -24.46 46.53 7.35
CA ALA A 23 -24.38 47.95 7.74
C ALA A 23 -25.61 48.81 7.34
N LYS A 24 -26.58 48.24 6.60
CA LYS A 24 -27.82 48.91 6.15
C LYS A 24 -29.12 48.35 6.77
N VAL A 25 -29.05 47.50 7.78
CA VAL A 25 -30.24 46.82 8.37
C VAL A 25 -30.30 47.06 9.90
N ASN A 26 -31.51 47.14 10.46
CA ASN A 26 -31.78 47.26 11.91
C ASN A 26 -30.91 46.29 12.75
N ALA A 27 -30.28 46.80 13.82
CA ALA A 27 -29.35 46.06 14.67
C ALA A 27 -29.92 44.75 15.27
N LYS A 28 -31.24 44.64 15.48
CA LYS A 28 -31.88 43.42 15.99
C LYS A 28 -31.90 42.30 14.95
N SER A 29 -32.26 42.60 13.70
CA SER A 29 -32.25 41.62 12.61
C SER A 29 -30.83 41.26 12.16
N ALA A 30 -29.87 42.19 12.26
CA ALA A 30 -28.45 41.89 12.02
C ALA A 30 -27.90 40.86 13.03
N LYS A 31 -28.24 40.97 14.33
CA LYS A 31 -27.83 39.99 15.35
C LYS A 31 -28.43 38.60 15.11
N GLU A 32 -29.70 38.53 14.70
CA GLU A 32 -30.38 37.27 14.38
C GLU A 32 -29.77 36.60 13.13
N VAL A 33 -29.42 37.38 12.11
CA VAL A 33 -28.72 36.88 10.91
C VAL A 33 -27.32 36.35 11.27
N VAL A 34 -26.56 37.08 12.07
CA VAL A 34 -25.22 36.63 12.54
C VAL A 34 -25.32 35.35 13.37
N ALA A 35 -26.30 35.24 14.26
CA ALA A 35 -26.51 34.02 15.05
C ALA A 35 -26.85 32.80 14.17
N ARG A 36 -27.71 32.99 13.15
CA ARG A 36 -28.03 31.94 12.17
C ARG A 36 -26.81 31.48 11.38
N ILE A 37 -25.97 32.41 10.94
CA ILE A 37 -24.73 32.09 10.22
C ILE A 37 -23.74 31.33 11.11
N LYS A 38 -23.57 31.75 12.37
CA LYS A 38 -22.73 31.02 13.33
C LYS A 38 -23.20 29.58 13.52
N ASN A 39 -24.51 29.38 13.67
CA ASN A 39 -25.08 28.04 13.80
C ASN A 39 -24.88 27.20 12.53
N LEU A 40 -25.05 27.79 11.34
CA LEU A 40 -24.83 27.10 10.07
C LEU A 40 -23.35 26.71 9.90
N CYS A 41 -22.43 27.63 10.23
CA CYS A 41 -20.98 27.37 10.23
C CYS A 41 -20.60 26.26 11.20
N ALA A 42 -21.13 26.27 12.43
CA ALA A 42 -20.90 25.21 13.41
C ALA A 42 -21.45 23.86 12.92
N HIS A 43 -22.63 23.85 12.29
CA HIS A 43 -23.21 22.64 11.72
C HIS A 43 -22.37 22.09 10.56
N CYS A 44 -21.91 22.94 9.63
CA CYS A 44 -21.01 22.55 8.55
C CYS A 44 -19.66 22.02 9.08
N ALA A 45 -19.08 22.65 10.10
CA ALA A 45 -17.85 22.18 10.73
C ALA A 45 -18.04 20.79 11.37
N ASN A 46 -19.16 20.56 12.06
CA ASN A 46 -19.48 19.25 12.63
C ASN A 46 -19.66 18.17 11.56
N LEU A 47 -20.35 18.46 10.46
CA LEU A 47 -20.49 17.53 9.33
C LEU A 47 -19.15 17.22 8.68
N CYS A 48 -18.28 18.21 8.53
CA CYS A 48 -16.92 18.02 8.02
C CYS A 48 -16.10 17.12 8.95
N ALA A 49 -16.10 17.39 10.26
CA ALA A 49 -15.41 16.57 11.24
C ALA A 49 -15.93 15.12 11.26
N LEU A 50 -17.25 14.92 11.18
CA LEU A 50 -17.85 13.59 11.11
C LEU A 50 -17.43 12.85 9.83
N ARG A 51 -17.37 13.54 8.69
CA ARG A 51 -16.91 12.97 7.42
C ARG A 51 -15.44 12.55 7.48
N VAL A 52 -14.57 13.39 8.06
CA VAL A 52 -13.14 13.05 8.26
C VAL A 52 -13.01 11.84 9.19
N LYS A 53 -13.76 11.80 10.30
CA LYS A 53 -13.75 10.67 11.22
C LYS A 53 -14.21 9.36 10.57
N ASN A 54 -15.27 9.41 9.77
CA ASN A 54 -15.77 8.24 9.05
C ASN A 54 -14.72 7.76 8.05
N PHE A 55 -14.14 8.67 7.26
CA PHE A 55 -13.06 8.37 6.33
C PHE A 55 -11.86 7.70 7.01
N MET A 56 -11.41 8.22 8.15
CA MET A 56 -10.31 7.62 8.92
C MET A 56 -10.65 6.21 9.41
N THR A 57 -11.88 6.02 9.93
CA THR A 57 -12.36 4.71 10.37
C THR A 57 -12.35 3.71 9.22
N THR A 58 -12.84 4.10 8.04
CA THR A 58 -12.85 3.28 6.83
C THR A 58 -11.43 2.87 6.44
N LEU A 59 -10.50 3.83 6.31
CA LEU A 59 -9.11 3.57 5.95
C LEU A 59 -8.41 2.65 6.96
N GLN A 60 -8.56 2.92 8.26
CA GLN A 60 -7.97 2.10 9.31
C GLN A 60 -8.52 0.67 9.29
N THR A 61 -9.81 0.50 9.03
CA THR A 61 -10.44 -0.82 8.90
C THR A 61 -9.82 -1.61 7.75
N VAL A 62 -9.64 -0.98 6.59
CA VAL A 62 -9.03 -1.61 5.40
C VAL A 62 -7.57 -2.01 5.67
N LEU A 63 -6.75 -1.09 6.18
CA LEU A 63 -5.34 -1.38 6.44
C LEU A 63 -5.15 -2.45 7.53
N SER A 64 -5.98 -2.43 8.57
CA SER A 64 -5.96 -3.46 9.63
C SER A 64 -6.40 -4.82 9.10
N GLY A 65 -7.41 -4.86 8.22
CA GLY A 65 -7.88 -6.06 7.56
C GLY A 65 -6.80 -6.71 6.69
N LEU A 66 -6.11 -5.90 5.88
CA LEU A 66 -4.95 -6.31 5.09
C LEU A 66 -3.82 -6.87 5.96
N MET A 67 -3.41 -6.15 7.01
CA MET A 67 -2.37 -6.60 7.95
C MET A 67 -2.73 -7.93 8.60
N ARG A 68 -3.95 -8.06 9.11
CA ARG A 68 -4.40 -9.27 9.81
C ARG A 68 -4.32 -10.50 8.91
N ARG A 69 -4.89 -10.46 7.71
CA ARG A 69 -4.87 -11.59 6.75
C ARG A 69 -3.48 -11.88 6.20
N TYR A 70 -2.64 -10.87 6.13
CA TYR A 70 -1.25 -11.01 5.74
C TYR A 70 -0.45 -11.78 6.80
N THR A 71 -0.51 -11.35 8.07
CA THR A 71 0.16 -12.02 9.18
C THR A 71 -0.28 -13.47 9.34
N GLU A 72 -1.57 -13.79 9.12
CA GLU A 72 -2.10 -15.15 9.17
C GLU A 72 -1.48 -16.11 8.14
N ARG A 73 -0.95 -15.60 7.03
CA ARG A 73 -0.48 -16.43 5.89
C ARG A 73 1.02 -16.29 5.59
N VAL A 74 1.72 -15.37 6.25
CA VAL A 74 3.16 -15.15 6.07
C VAL A 74 3.88 -15.41 7.39
N PRO A 75 4.35 -16.65 7.63
CA PRO A 75 4.92 -17.04 8.93
C PRO A 75 6.13 -16.20 9.36
N ASP A 76 6.91 -15.67 8.40
CA ASP A 76 8.04 -14.81 8.72
C ASP A 76 7.63 -13.50 9.42
N VAL A 77 6.39 -13.03 9.25
CA VAL A 77 5.91 -11.82 9.94
C VAL A 77 5.98 -12.00 11.45
N GLN A 78 5.40 -13.07 11.97
CA GLN A 78 5.42 -13.33 13.41
C GLN A 78 6.84 -13.59 13.90
N ARG A 79 7.63 -14.35 13.14
CA ARG A 79 9.03 -14.62 13.49
C ARG A 79 9.88 -13.35 13.57
N ILE A 80 9.68 -12.39 12.66
CA ILE A 80 10.37 -11.10 12.68
C ILE A 80 9.90 -10.27 13.88
N ILE A 81 8.60 -10.20 14.14
CA ILE A 81 8.04 -9.47 15.29
C ILE A 81 8.61 -10.02 16.60
N ASP A 82 8.55 -11.34 16.80
CA ASP A 82 9.07 -12.01 17.99
C ASP A 82 10.57 -11.72 18.16
N ALA A 83 11.33 -11.81 17.08
CA ALA A 83 12.75 -11.49 17.08
C ALA A 83 13.04 -10.03 17.48
N MET A 84 12.22 -9.09 17.03
CA MET A 84 12.35 -7.67 17.34
C MET A 84 11.98 -7.38 18.81
N ILE A 85 10.96 -8.05 19.35
CA ILE A 85 10.59 -7.98 20.77
C ILE A 85 11.71 -8.57 21.63
N ASP A 86 12.23 -9.74 21.28
CA ASP A 86 13.34 -10.40 22.00
C ASP A 86 14.63 -9.57 22.03
N ALA A 87 14.77 -8.60 21.13
CA ALA A 87 15.90 -7.70 21.03
C ALA A 87 15.62 -6.29 21.59
N ASP A 88 14.50 -6.12 22.30
CA ASP A 88 14.05 -4.84 22.89
C ASP A 88 13.94 -3.71 21.84
N MET A 89 13.62 -4.03 20.57
CA MET A 89 13.43 -3.01 19.53
C MET A 89 12.04 -2.41 19.54
N ILE A 90 11.05 -3.22 19.91
CA ILE A 90 9.63 -2.88 19.94
C ILE A 90 9.00 -3.59 21.15
N ASP A 91 7.98 -3.00 21.74
CA ASP A 91 7.19 -3.65 22.80
C ASP A 91 6.10 -4.54 22.17
N SER A 92 5.63 -4.17 20.99
CA SER A 92 4.58 -4.88 20.26
C SER A 92 4.61 -4.65 18.76
N ALA A 93 3.87 -5.46 18.01
CA ALA A 93 3.69 -5.27 16.57
C ALA A 93 3.10 -3.90 16.18
N ALA A 94 2.43 -3.21 17.10
CA ALA A 94 1.84 -1.89 16.86
C ALA A 94 2.90 -0.77 16.77
N ASP A 95 4.12 -1.02 17.24
CA ASP A 95 5.24 -0.07 17.18
C ASP A 95 5.94 -0.10 15.81
N ILE A 96 5.60 -1.08 14.96
CA ILE A 96 6.16 -1.21 13.62
C ILE A 96 5.43 -0.26 12.67
N GLU A 97 6.20 0.67 12.10
CA GLU A 97 5.74 1.50 11.01
C GLU A 97 5.95 0.83 9.65
N ASN A 98 4.91 0.89 8.80
CA ASN A 98 4.96 0.35 7.45
C ASN A 98 5.32 1.45 6.43
N ASP A 99 6.40 1.25 5.68
CA ASP A 99 6.82 2.15 4.60
C ASP A 99 5.81 2.13 3.43
N HIS A 100 5.44 0.92 3.03
CA HIS A 100 4.50 0.68 1.94
C HIS A 100 3.89 -0.72 1.99
N ILE A 101 2.84 -0.87 1.17
CA ILE A 101 2.21 -2.14 0.82
C ILE A 101 2.22 -2.31 -0.69
N ALA A 102 2.32 -3.55 -1.17
CA ALA A 102 2.33 -3.82 -2.59
C ALA A 102 1.30 -4.85 -3.04
N PHE A 103 0.70 -4.57 -4.19
CA PHE A 103 -0.27 -5.42 -4.86
C PHE A 103 0.19 -5.75 -6.28
N ARG A 104 -0.27 -6.92 -6.73
CA ARG A 104 -0.12 -7.39 -8.10
C ARG A 104 -1.49 -7.57 -8.70
N THR A 105 -1.71 -7.05 -9.89
CA THR A 105 -2.96 -7.14 -10.64
C THR A 105 -2.71 -7.75 -12.02
N MET A 106 -3.79 -8.07 -12.73
CA MET A 106 -3.75 -8.63 -14.08
C MET A 106 -4.16 -7.55 -15.07
N GLY A 107 -3.29 -7.15 -15.99
CA GLY A 107 -3.57 -6.08 -16.97
C GLY A 107 -4.50 -6.53 -18.09
N VAL A 108 -5.74 -6.83 -17.72
CA VAL A 108 -6.88 -7.14 -18.58
C VAL A 108 -8.06 -6.24 -18.18
N PRO A 109 -9.13 -6.13 -18.99
CA PRO A 109 -10.30 -5.35 -18.62
C PRO A 109 -10.80 -5.70 -17.21
N ASN A 110 -11.23 -4.69 -16.45
CA ASN A 110 -11.84 -4.83 -15.12
C ASN A 110 -10.93 -5.32 -13.98
N LEU A 111 -9.71 -5.78 -14.25
CA LEU A 111 -8.86 -6.45 -13.24
C LEU A 111 -7.43 -5.89 -13.11
N GLY A 112 -7.10 -4.87 -13.91
CA GLY A 112 -5.83 -4.16 -13.87
C GLY A 112 -5.78 -3.03 -12.84
N ILE A 113 -4.73 -2.21 -12.91
CA ILE A 113 -4.53 -1.05 -12.03
C ILE A 113 -5.73 -0.10 -12.09
N ALA A 114 -6.33 0.12 -13.26
CA ALA A 114 -7.44 1.05 -13.44
C ALA A 114 -8.70 0.69 -12.63
N SER A 115 -8.98 -0.60 -12.42
CA SER A 115 -10.05 -1.05 -11.50
C SER A 115 -9.60 -0.91 -10.06
N PHE A 116 -8.44 -1.51 -9.74
CA PHE A 116 -7.92 -1.60 -8.38
C PHE A 116 -7.70 -0.23 -7.72
N GLU A 117 -7.20 0.75 -8.47
CA GLU A 117 -6.86 2.07 -7.94
C GLU A 117 -8.07 2.87 -7.46
N LYS A 118 -9.27 2.59 -7.98
CA LYS A 118 -10.51 3.24 -7.54
C LYS A 118 -10.69 3.14 -6.02
N ILE A 119 -10.30 2.01 -5.43
CA ILE A 119 -10.37 1.77 -3.98
C ILE A 119 -9.52 2.80 -3.24
N PHE A 120 -8.23 2.88 -3.57
CA PHE A 120 -7.31 3.71 -2.81
C PHE A 120 -7.44 5.20 -3.14
N LEU A 121 -7.83 5.55 -4.37
CA LEU A 121 -8.21 6.92 -4.71
C LEU A 121 -9.41 7.39 -3.87
N ALA A 122 -10.42 6.54 -3.66
CA ALA A 122 -11.55 6.85 -2.77
C ALA A 122 -11.12 6.98 -1.31
N LEU A 123 -10.09 6.23 -0.89
CA LEU A 123 -9.43 6.33 0.41
C LEU A 123 -8.39 7.46 0.47
N GLY A 124 -8.45 8.44 -0.44
CA GLY A 124 -7.67 9.68 -0.38
C GLY A 124 -6.20 9.55 -0.75
N TYR A 125 -5.77 8.39 -1.26
CA TYR A 125 -4.44 8.25 -1.82
C TYR A 125 -4.32 9.03 -3.14
N GLU A 126 -3.13 9.57 -3.40
CA GLU A 126 -2.83 10.30 -4.62
C GLU A 126 -1.93 9.45 -5.52
N LYS A 127 -2.35 9.19 -6.76
CA LYS A 127 -1.54 8.50 -7.76
C LYS A 127 -0.29 9.32 -8.10
N ARG A 128 0.87 8.66 -8.15
CA ARG A 128 2.19 9.29 -8.32
C ARG A 128 2.88 8.81 -9.59
N ASP A 129 4.16 8.45 -9.57
CA ASP A 129 4.93 8.19 -10.78
C ASP A 129 4.66 6.79 -11.35
N PRO A 130 4.68 6.64 -12.69
CA PRO A 130 4.66 5.33 -13.34
C PRO A 130 6.04 4.67 -13.34
N TYR A 131 6.05 3.34 -13.34
CA TYR A 131 7.22 2.50 -13.55
C TYR A 131 6.95 1.44 -14.62
N GLN A 132 7.99 1.05 -15.36
CA GLN A 132 7.93 0.01 -16.38
C GLN A 132 9.05 -1.00 -16.15
N PHE A 133 8.71 -2.29 -16.21
CA PHE A 133 9.64 -3.40 -16.08
C PHE A 133 9.58 -4.21 -17.37
N VAL A 134 10.37 -3.81 -18.35
CA VAL A 134 10.30 -4.35 -19.72
C VAL A 134 10.52 -5.86 -19.75
N GLU A 135 11.57 -6.35 -19.06
CA GLU A 135 11.90 -7.78 -19.02
C GLU A 135 10.81 -8.62 -18.35
N LYS A 136 10.22 -8.09 -17.26
CA LYS A 136 9.14 -8.75 -16.51
C LYS A 136 7.75 -8.51 -17.10
N LYS A 137 7.65 -7.69 -18.16
CA LYS A 137 6.42 -7.27 -18.83
C LYS A 137 5.41 -6.62 -17.88
N LEU A 138 5.85 -5.74 -16.98
CA LEU A 138 4.99 -5.10 -15.98
C LEU A 138 4.92 -3.58 -16.16
N ASN A 139 3.75 -3.02 -15.84
CA ASN A 139 3.59 -1.61 -15.52
C ASN A 139 3.32 -1.49 -14.02
N ALA A 140 3.69 -0.37 -13.41
CA ALA A 140 3.32 -0.08 -12.03
C ALA A 140 3.09 1.40 -11.79
N TRP A 141 2.36 1.70 -10.73
CA TRP A 141 2.20 3.02 -10.16
C TRP A 141 2.35 2.94 -8.66
N TRP A 142 2.78 4.03 -8.06
CA TRP A 142 2.69 4.18 -6.60
C TRP A 142 1.70 5.26 -6.22
N TYR A 143 1.20 5.20 -4.99
CA TYR A 143 0.22 6.12 -4.46
C TYR A 143 0.70 6.65 -3.11
N ALA A 144 0.73 7.97 -2.98
CA ALA A 144 1.06 8.63 -1.74
C ALA A 144 -0.16 8.62 -0.81
N PRO A 145 0.03 8.36 0.50
CA PRO A 145 -1.05 8.39 1.46
C PRO A 145 -1.62 9.80 1.63
N PRO A 146 -2.89 9.94 2.05
CA PRO A 146 -3.47 11.24 2.38
C PRO A 146 -2.68 11.92 3.51
N ALA A 147 -2.47 13.23 3.40
CA ALA A 147 -1.93 14.03 4.49
C ALA A 147 -3.01 14.20 5.56
N LEU A 148 -2.88 13.47 6.67
CA LEU A 148 -3.81 13.53 7.79
C LEU A 148 -3.10 14.07 9.03
N ASP A 149 -3.74 15.00 9.72
CA ASP A 149 -3.27 15.50 11.01
C ASP A 149 -3.71 14.53 12.13
N GLY A 150 -2.80 14.19 13.05
CA GLY A 150 -3.11 13.41 14.26
C GLY A 150 -2.15 12.24 14.51
N PRO A 151 -2.30 11.53 15.65
CA PRO A 151 -1.38 10.49 16.12
C PRO A 151 -1.26 9.27 15.19
N HIS A 152 -2.19 9.11 14.24
CA HIS A 152 -2.18 8.03 13.24
C HIS A 152 -2.00 8.53 11.79
N GLY A 153 -1.89 9.84 11.59
CA GLY A 153 -1.90 10.46 10.25
C GLY A 153 -0.52 10.62 9.60
N GLY A 154 0.56 10.57 10.40
CA GLY A 154 1.93 10.77 9.90
C GLY A 154 2.52 9.60 9.11
N ASN A 155 2.03 8.38 9.33
CA ASN A 155 2.76 7.14 9.05
C ASN A 155 1.91 6.09 8.31
N LEU A 156 0.96 6.53 7.48
CA LEU A 156 0.23 5.63 6.60
C LEU A 156 1.19 5.06 5.52
N PRO A 157 1.08 3.77 5.17
CA PRO A 157 1.95 3.18 4.17
C PRO A 157 1.69 3.79 2.79
N ARG A 158 2.71 3.89 1.95
CA ARG A 158 2.50 4.09 0.51
C ARG A 158 1.87 2.84 -0.08
N ILE A 159 1.31 2.95 -1.28
CA ILE A 159 0.78 1.79 -2.00
C ILE A 159 1.53 1.67 -3.32
N PHE A 160 2.04 0.48 -3.60
CA PHE A 160 2.63 0.13 -4.89
C PHE A 160 1.71 -0.87 -5.58
N VAL A 161 1.26 -0.57 -6.80
CA VAL A 161 0.40 -1.48 -7.56
C VAL A 161 1.05 -1.73 -8.90
N SER A 162 1.25 -3.01 -9.21
CA SER A 162 1.77 -3.45 -10.50
C SER A 162 0.72 -4.24 -11.26
N GLU A 163 0.78 -4.22 -12.59
CA GLU A 163 -0.02 -5.06 -13.48
C GLU A 163 0.85 -5.74 -14.52
N LEU A 164 0.45 -6.96 -14.87
CA LEU A 164 1.03 -7.71 -15.98
C LEU A 164 0.51 -7.19 -17.33
N ARG A 165 1.40 -6.89 -18.27
CA ARG A 165 1.05 -6.59 -19.67
C ARG A 165 0.75 -7.91 -20.39
N VAL A 166 -0.50 -8.35 -20.32
CA VAL A 166 -0.92 -9.67 -20.84
C VAL A 166 -0.69 -9.80 -22.34
N ASP A 167 -0.90 -8.73 -23.10
CA ASP A 167 -0.70 -8.71 -24.55
C ASP A 167 0.77 -8.96 -24.98
N ASP A 168 1.73 -8.79 -24.07
CA ASP A 168 3.14 -9.06 -24.32
C ASP A 168 3.51 -10.56 -24.11
N LEU A 169 2.58 -11.39 -23.62
CA LEU A 169 2.79 -12.82 -23.39
C LEU A 169 2.55 -13.67 -24.65
N SER A 170 2.92 -14.95 -24.59
CA SER A 170 2.55 -15.92 -25.63
C SER A 170 1.03 -16.05 -25.77
N THR A 171 0.58 -16.41 -26.98
CA THR A 171 -0.86 -16.66 -27.23
C THR A 171 -1.44 -17.75 -26.31
N THR A 172 -0.62 -18.74 -25.94
CA THR A 172 -0.99 -19.77 -24.96
C THR A 172 -1.24 -19.18 -23.59
N ALA A 173 -0.32 -18.37 -23.07
CA ALA A 173 -0.49 -17.74 -21.76
C ALA A 173 -1.66 -16.74 -21.75
N GLN A 174 -1.82 -15.94 -22.82
CA GLN A 174 -2.98 -15.07 -22.99
C GLN A 174 -4.29 -15.86 -22.93
N ALA A 175 -4.41 -16.94 -23.71
CA ALA A 175 -5.61 -17.78 -23.71
C ALA A 175 -5.92 -18.38 -22.33
N ILE A 176 -4.89 -18.81 -21.59
CA ILE A 176 -5.05 -19.31 -20.22
C ILE A 176 -5.54 -18.20 -19.29
N ILE A 177 -4.95 -17.00 -19.33
CA ILE A 177 -5.38 -15.89 -18.48
C ILE A 177 -6.84 -15.55 -18.78
N HIS A 178 -7.19 -15.37 -20.06
CA HIS A 178 -8.55 -15.05 -20.50
C HIS A 178 -9.59 -16.10 -20.14
N LYS A 179 -9.23 -17.40 -20.15
CA LYS A 179 -10.10 -18.48 -19.66
C LYS A 179 -10.65 -18.22 -18.25
N TYR A 180 -9.88 -17.56 -17.38
CA TYR A 180 -10.30 -17.25 -16.01
C TYR A 180 -10.82 -15.81 -15.88
N THR A 181 -10.15 -14.84 -16.50
CA THR A 181 -10.48 -13.43 -16.27
C THR A 181 -11.72 -12.97 -17.03
N ASP A 182 -12.04 -13.56 -18.17
CA ASP A 182 -13.20 -13.17 -18.98
C ASP A 182 -14.54 -13.54 -18.32
N THR A 183 -14.52 -14.31 -17.21
CA THR A 183 -15.71 -14.50 -16.37
C THR A 183 -16.13 -13.21 -15.65
N VAL A 184 -15.25 -12.20 -15.57
CA VAL A 184 -15.49 -10.90 -14.94
C VAL A 184 -15.91 -9.89 -16.02
N THR A 185 -17.22 -9.82 -16.27
CA THR A 185 -17.79 -9.04 -17.39
C THR A 185 -18.01 -7.56 -17.11
N ALA A 186 -17.83 -7.12 -15.87
CA ALA A 186 -17.89 -5.72 -15.44
C ALA A 186 -16.86 -5.44 -14.34
N ASP A 187 -16.49 -4.18 -14.14
CA ASP A 187 -15.56 -3.79 -13.09
C ASP A 187 -16.15 -4.10 -11.70
N PRO A 188 -15.55 -5.01 -10.93
CA PRO A 188 -16.12 -5.44 -9.66
C PRO A 188 -16.04 -4.35 -8.58
N VAL A 189 -15.20 -3.33 -8.76
CA VAL A 189 -15.09 -2.19 -7.84
C VAL A 189 -16.23 -1.19 -8.04
N ASP A 190 -16.85 -1.13 -9.22
CA ASP A 190 -17.98 -0.21 -9.50
C ASP A 190 -19.23 -0.55 -8.68
N ALA A 191 -19.35 -1.80 -8.22
CA ALA A 191 -20.45 -2.25 -7.37
C ALA A 191 -20.13 -2.15 -5.86
N LEU A 192 -18.90 -1.77 -5.49
CA LEU A 192 -18.42 -1.73 -4.11
C LEU A 192 -18.77 -0.40 -3.44
N ASP A 193 -19.32 -0.44 -2.22
CA ASP A 193 -19.42 0.76 -1.38
C ASP A 193 -18.05 1.13 -0.83
N LEU A 194 -17.39 2.09 -1.48
CA LEU A 194 -16.06 2.58 -1.11
C LEU A 194 -16.05 3.43 0.18
N THR A 195 -17.19 3.62 0.84
CA THR A 195 -17.26 4.24 2.16
C THR A 195 -17.31 3.21 3.30
N ASP A 196 -17.60 1.95 3.01
CA ASP A 196 -17.65 0.85 3.97
C ASP A 196 -16.32 0.09 4.01
N GLY A 197 -15.55 0.30 5.09
CA GLY A 197 -14.24 -0.32 5.26
C GLY A 197 -14.29 -1.84 5.37
N ALA A 198 -15.38 -2.40 5.92
CA ALA A 198 -15.54 -3.84 6.03
C ALA A 198 -15.89 -4.47 4.68
N ALA A 199 -16.69 -3.79 3.86
CA ALA A 199 -16.97 -4.22 2.48
C ALA A 199 -15.69 -4.22 1.63
N ILE A 200 -14.85 -3.18 1.75
CA ILE A 200 -13.56 -3.10 1.06
C ILE A 200 -12.60 -4.21 1.55
N ASP A 201 -12.48 -4.44 2.85
CA ASP A 201 -11.65 -5.53 3.40
C ASP A 201 -12.13 -6.89 2.86
N ALA A 202 -13.43 -7.16 2.89
CA ALA A 202 -13.98 -8.40 2.35
C ALA A 202 -13.65 -8.55 0.85
N PHE A 203 -13.82 -7.47 0.08
CA PHE A 203 -13.54 -7.43 -1.35
C PHE A 203 -12.07 -7.73 -1.68
N LEU A 204 -11.12 -7.12 -0.97
CA LEU A 204 -9.68 -7.32 -1.23
C LEU A 204 -9.21 -8.76 -0.96
N HIS A 205 -10.03 -9.56 -0.27
CA HIS A 205 -9.73 -10.95 0.06
C HIS A 205 -10.67 -11.97 -0.59
N GLN A 206 -11.59 -11.52 -1.46
CA GLN A 206 -12.49 -12.42 -2.16
C GLN A 206 -11.87 -12.90 -3.48
N PRO A 207 -12.15 -14.15 -3.91
CA PRO A 207 -11.74 -14.59 -5.24
C PRO A 207 -12.56 -13.87 -6.31
N LEU A 208 -11.89 -13.19 -7.24
CA LEU A 208 -12.51 -12.49 -8.36
C LEU A 208 -12.77 -13.39 -9.59
N TRP A 209 -12.05 -14.51 -9.68
CA TRP A 209 -12.22 -15.53 -10.73
C TRP A 209 -11.99 -16.93 -10.15
N PRO A 210 -12.47 -18.00 -10.82
CA PRO A 210 -12.28 -19.37 -10.37
C PRO A 210 -10.81 -19.73 -10.15
N THR A 211 -10.52 -20.59 -9.16
CA THR A 211 -9.16 -21.10 -8.95
C THR A 211 -8.69 -21.84 -10.20
N PRO A 212 -7.43 -21.66 -10.65
CA PRO A 212 -6.94 -22.31 -11.85
C PRO A 212 -6.69 -23.81 -11.65
N THR A 213 -6.59 -24.53 -12.77
CA THR A 213 -6.05 -25.90 -12.78
C THR A 213 -4.54 -25.86 -12.54
N LEU A 214 -3.98 -26.94 -12.00
CA LEU A 214 -2.55 -27.05 -11.78
C LEU A 214 -1.74 -26.94 -13.10
N ALA A 215 -2.24 -27.54 -14.17
CA ALA A 215 -1.60 -27.51 -15.48
C ALA A 215 -1.53 -26.09 -16.08
N ASP A 216 -2.62 -25.32 -15.96
CA ASP A 216 -2.64 -23.92 -16.42
C ASP A 216 -1.68 -23.06 -15.60
N TYR A 217 -1.65 -23.27 -14.27
CA TYR A 217 -0.72 -22.59 -13.38
C TYR A 217 0.74 -22.89 -13.76
N GLN A 218 1.10 -24.16 -13.99
CA GLN A 218 2.45 -24.56 -14.37
C GLN A 218 2.86 -23.99 -15.74
N THR A 219 1.91 -23.92 -16.67
CA THR A 219 2.14 -23.30 -17.99
C THR A 219 2.46 -21.81 -17.85
N LEU A 220 1.69 -21.08 -17.03
CA LEU A 220 1.97 -19.69 -16.73
C LEU A 220 3.30 -19.51 -15.98
N LEU A 221 3.60 -20.39 -15.02
CA LEU A 221 4.84 -20.34 -14.23
C LEU A 221 6.09 -20.48 -15.11
N ALA A 222 6.03 -21.32 -16.15
CA ALA A 222 7.13 -21.51 -17.08
C ALA A 222 7.44 -20.26 -17.93
N GLU A 223 6.47 -19.37 -18.14
CA GLU A 223 6.67 -18.14 -18.91
C GLU A 223 6.83 -16.89 -18.02
N SER A 224 6.01 -16.75 -16.99
CA SER A 224 5.96 -15.58 -16.11
C SER A 224 5.55 -15.99 -14.69
N GLU A 225 6.53 -15.96 -13.78
CA GLU A 225 6.28 -16.20 -12.36
C GLU A 225 5.32 -15.17 -11.75
N TYR A 226 5.30 -13.94 -12.29
CA TYR A 226 4.31 -12.94 -11.93
C TYR A 226 2.89 -13.39 -12.34
N ALA A 227 2.71 -13.89 -13.57
CA ALA A 227 1.43 -14.38 -14.06
C ALA A 227 0.92 -15.54 -13.20
N ALA A 228 1.78 -16.52 -12.90
CA ALA A 228 1.46 -17.64 -12.02
C ALA A 228 1.07 -17.18 -10.60
N TRP A 229 1.80 -16.20 -10.05
CA TRP A 229 1.46 -15.66 -8.74
C TRP A 229 0.11 -14.97 -8.75
N VAL A 230 -0.17 -14.10 -9.73
CA VAL A 230 -1.44 -13.34 -9.79
C VAL A 230 -2.62 -14.23 -10.11
N ILE A 231 -2.51 -15.18 -11.06
CA ILE A 231 -3.65 -16.03 -11.42
C ILE A 231 -4.17 -16.84 -10.22
N TYR A 232 -3.28 -17.18 -9.28
CA TYR A 232 -3.64 -17.88 -8.05
C TYR A 232 -4.01 -16.91 -6.91
N ASN A 233 -3.17 -15.91 -6.61
CA ASN A 233 -3.32 -15.05 -5.44
C ASN A 233 -4.26 -13.84 -5.66
N ARG A 234 -4.54 -13.46 -6.91
CA ARG A 234 -5.45 -12.38 -7.27
C ARG A 234 -5.01 -11.06 -6.65
N TYR A 235 -5.90 -10.33 -5.97
CA TYR A 235 -5.59 -9.09 -5.23
C TYR A 235 -5.04 -9.31 -3.82
N TYR A 236 -4.71 -10.55 -3.46
CA TYR A 236 -4.05 -10.79 -2.18
C TYR A 236 -2.78 -9.94 -2.07
N LEU A 237 -2.52 -9.44 -0.87
CA LEU A 237 -1.39 -8.55 -0.64
C LEU A 237 -0.06 -9.28 -0.86
N ASN A 238 0.83 -8.69 -1.67
CA ASN A 238 2.10 -9.30 -2.01
C ASN A 238 3.15 -9.16 -0.90
N HIS A 239 3.23 -7.98 -0.28
CA HIS A 239 4.12 -7.73 0.85
C HIS A 239 3.73 -6.47 1.63
N PHE A 240 4.13 -6.47 2.90
CA PHE A 240 4.32 -5.26 3.71
C PHE A 240 5.81 -4.94 3.82
N THR A 241 6.10 -3.66 4.03
CA THR A 241 7.46 -3.15 4.14
C THR A 241 7.66 -2.41 5.45
N ILE A 242 8.62 -2.83 6.27
CA ILE A 242 8.97 -2.15 7.53
C ILE A 242 9.84 -0.92 7.24
N SER A 243 9.50 0.23 7.84
CA SER A 243 10.31 1.46 7.84
C SER A 243 11.50 1.33 8.80
N VAL A 244 12.61 0.75 8.32
CA VAL A 244 13.80 0.49 9.14
C VAL A 244 14.34 1.76 9.82
N HIS A 245 14.31 2.88 9.10
CA HIS A 245 14.83 4.16 9.58
C HIS A 245 14.07 4.79 10.76
N ASN A 246 12.95 4.19 11.18
CA ASN A 246 12.16 4.59 12.35
C ASN A 246 12.31 3.61 13.53
N LEU A 247 13.12 2.54 13.37
CA LEU A 247 13.50 1.67 14.48
C LEU A 247 14.49 2.39 15.43
N PRO A 248 14.73 1.84 16.64
CA PRO A 248 15.73 2.38 17.56
C PRO A 248 17.15 2.43 16.97
N GLU A 249 17.98 3.30 17.54
CA GLU A 249 19.40 3.41 17.17
C GLU A 249 20.11 2.05 17.28
N GLY A 250 20.93 1.72 16.27
CA GLY A 250 21.58 0.43 16.13
C GLY A 250 20.80 -0.59 15.29
N TYR A 251 19.52 -0.33 15.02
CA TYR A 251 18.70 -1.08 14.07
C TYR A 251 18.09 -0.18 12.98
N ASN A 252 18.34 1.12 13.04
CA ASN A 252 17.75 2.12 12.18
C ASN A 252 18.45 2.29 10.82
N ARG A 253 19.44 1.44 10.51
CA ARG A 253 20.05 1.31 9.18
C ARG A 253 19.80 -0.06 8.60
N ILE A 254 19.57 -0.12 7.29
CA ILE A 254 19.22 -1.37 6.61
C ILE A 254 20.30 -2.46 6.76
N ASP A 255 21.58 -2.08 6.81
CA ASP A 255 22.69 -3.05 6.91
C ASP A 255 22.70 -3.74 8.28
N GLU A 256 22.50 -2.96 9.34
CA GLU A 256 22.41 -3.45 10.72
C GLU A 256 21.19 -4.35 10.89
N PHE A 257 20.04 -3.92 10.37
CA PHE A 257 18.81 -4.70 10.43
C PHE A 257 18.91 -5.99 9.61
N VAL A 258 19.55 -5.96 8.44
CA VAL A 258 19.82 -7.16 7.63
C VAL A 258 20.71 -8.14 8.39
N GLY A 259 21.79 -7.67 9.03
CA GLY A 259 22.65 -8.51 9.87
C GLY A 259 21.86 -9.17 10.99
N PHE A 260 21.04 -8.38 11.70
CA PHE A 260 20.14 -8.87 12.75
C PHE A 260 19.21 -10.00 12.30
N LEU A 261 18.60 -9.87 11.10
CA LEU A 261 17.73 -10.89 10.52
C LEU A 261 18.50 -12.16 10.17
N GLN A 262 19.68 -12.02 9.56
CA GLN A 262 20.52 -13.14 9.14
C GLN A 262 21.04 -13.94 10.33
N ASP A 263 21.45 -13.27 11.41
CA ASP A 263 21.91 -13.91 12.65
C ASP A 263 20.82 -14.78 13.29
N ARG A 264 19.54 -14.48 13.00
CA ARG A 264 18.37 -15.25 13.46
C ARG A 264 17.88 -16.27 12.43
N GLY A 265 18.65 -16.50 11.37
CA GLY A 265 18.37 -17.47 10.32
C GLY A 265 17.18 -17.11 9.45
N ILE A 266 16.84 -15.82 9.36
CA ILE A 266 15.81 -15.33 8.43
C ILE A 266 16.45 -15.20 7.05
N ARG A 267 15.84 -15.86 6.06
CA ARG A 267 16.40 -15.95 4.73
C ARG A 267 16.00 -14.74 3.89
N LEU A 268 17.01 -14.07 3.34
CA LEU A 268 16.82 -12.87 2.52
C LEU A 268 17.03 -13.14 1.03
N ASN A 269 16.29 -12.41 0.19
CA ASN A 269 16.43 -12.43 -1.25
C ASN A 269 17.82 -11.89 -1.64
N SER A 270 18.61 -12.72 -2.33
CA SER A 270 19.97 -12.39 -2.72
C SER A 270 20.10 -11.89 -4.17
N SER A 271 19.01 -11.78 -4.94
CA SER A 271 19.05 -11.29 -6.31
C SER A 271 19.54 -9.83 -6.36
N GLY A 272 20.57 -9.55 -7.15
CA GLY A 272 21.20 -8.22 -7.18
C GLY A 272 21.93 -7.82 -5.88
N GLY A 273 22.22 -8.77 -4.99
CA GLY A 273 22.72 -8.51 -3.63
C GLY A 273 21.58 -8.50 -2.60
N VAL A 274 21.89 -8.64 -1.30
CA VAL A 274 20.85 -8.65 -0.25
C VAL A 274 20.18 -7.28 -0.12
N VAL A 275 20.98 -6.22 -0.03
CA VAL A 275 20.52 -4.82 0.00
C VAL A 275 20.57 -4.23 -1.40
N LYS A 276 19.41 -3.82 -1.91
CA LYS A 276 19.24 -3.08 -3.17
C LYS A 276 19.31 -1.59 -2.86
N VAL A 277 20.13 -0.86 -3.60
CA VAL A 277 20.38 0.56 -3.35
C VAL A 277 20.06 1.35 -4.60
N SER A 278 19.22 2.38 -4.45
CA SER A 278 18.89 3.27 -5.55
C SER A 278 20.13 4.02 -6.05
N PRO A 279 20.17 4.48 -7.31
CA PRO A 279 21.32 5.19 -7.86
C PRO A 279 21.71 6.45 -7.06
N ASP A 280 20.73 7.13 -6.47
CA ASP A 280 20.94 8.28 -5.58
C ASP A 280 21.36 7.91 -4.15
N GLY A 281 21.38 6.61 -3.81
CA GLY A 281 21.67 6.08 -2.48
C GLY A 281 20.60 6.38 -1.43
N GLY A 282 19.51 7.05 -1.80
CA GLY A 282 18.48 7.55 -0.90
C GLY A 282 17.44 6.51 -0.46
N LEU A 283 17.26 5.45 -1.26
CA LEU A 283 16.36 4.34 -0.98
C LEU A 283 17.14 3.03 -0.97
N ARG A 284 17.05 2.32 0.16
CA ARG A 284 17.74 1.04 0.35
C ARG A 284 16.75 0.01 0.84
N GLN A 285 16.71 -1.13 0.18
CA GLN A 285 15.66 -2.14 0.37
C GLN A 285 16.26 -3.52 0.50
N ALA A 286 15.68 -4.33 1.37
CA ALA A 286 15.93 -5.76 1.48
C ALA A 286 14.61 -6.50 1.65
N SER A 287 14.55 -7.77 1.30
CA SER A 287 13.35 -8.58 1.47
C SER A 287 13.69 -9.99 1.91
N THR A 288 12.77 -10.62 2.62
CA THR A 288 12.76 -12.07 2.83
C THR A 288 12.51 -12.81 1.52
N VAL A 289 12.91 -14.08 1.46
CA VAL A 289 12.44 -14.99 0.41
C VAL A 289 11.02 -15.43 0.76
N ALA A 290 10.09 -15.37 -0.20
CA ALA A 290 8.72 -15.81 0.03
C ALA A 290 8.69 -17.28 0.43
N GLN A 291 7.93 -17.59 1.49
CA GLN A 291 7.76 -18.98 1.90
C GLN A 291 6.85 -19.72 0.91
N LEU A 292 7.15 -21.01 0.73
CA LEU A 292 6.31 -21.91 -0.05
C LEU A 292 5.13 -22.40 0.79
N VAL A 293 3.91 -22.07 0.38
CA VAL A 293 2.67 -22.51 1.00
C VAL A 293 2.02 -23.63 0.19
N GLU A 294 1.36 -24.56 0.86
CA GLU A 294 0.55 -25.56 0.17
C GLU A 294 -0.69 -24.88 -0.44
N ALA A 295 -0.87 -25.05 -1.74
CA ALA A 295 -1.97 -24.49 -2.50
C ALA A 295 -2.83 -25.60 -3.11
N GLU A 296 -4.14 -25.46 -3.00
CA GLU A 296 -5.13 -26.35 -3.62
C GLU A 296 -5.65 -25.72 -4.92
N PHE A 297 -5.64 -26.51 -5.98
CA PHE A 297 -6.09 -26.16 -7.31
C PHE A 297 -7.44 -26.81 -7.62
N THR A 298 -8.04 -26.46 -8.76
CA THR A 298 -9.28 -27.13 -9.19
C THR A 298 -9.12 -28.66 -9.18
N ASN A 299 -10.17 -29.40 -8.83
CA ASN A 299 -10.21 -30.87 -8.73
C ASN A 299 -9.40 -31.49 -7.59
N GLY A 300 -8.91 -30.69 -6.63
CA GLY A 300 -8.22 -31.17 -5.43
C GLY A 300 -6.73 -31.45 -5.64
N ASP A 301 -6.17 -31.08 -6.79
CA ASP A 301 -4.73 -31.10 -7.02
C ASP A 301 -4.03 -30.13 -6.05
N THR A 302 -2.86 -30.50 -5.53
CA THR A 302 -2.09 -29.65 -4.62
C THR A 302 -0.67 -29.42 -5.11
N GLN A 303 -0.15 -28.22 -4.91
CA GLN A 303 1.26 -27.90 -5.15
C GLN A 303 1.74 -26.83 -4.16
N ARG A 304 3.01 -26.90 -3.76
CA ARG A 304 3.64 -25.81 -3.01
C ARG A 304 4.00 -24.67 -3.93
N ILE A 305 3.50 -23.47 -3.63
CA ILE A 305 3.73 -22.25 -4.43
C ILE A 305 4.26 -21.13 -3.56
N ALA A 306 4.91 -20.14 -4.18
CA ALA A 306 5.37 -18.95 -3.46
C ALA A 306 4.17 -18.14 -2.93
N GLY A 307 4.15 -17.91 -1.63
CA GLY A 307 3.22 -16.99 -0.98
C GLY A 307 3.71 -15.54 -1.10
N SER A 308 3.54 -14.81 -0.01
CA SER A 308 4.00 -13.43 0.16
C SER A 308 5.31 -13.39 0.96
N TYR A 309 5.97 -12.22 1.00
CA TYR A 309 7.24 -12.00 1.69
C TYR A 309 7.21 -10.66 2.43
N VAL A 310 8.07 -10.48 3.43
CA VAL A 310 8.27 -9.21 4.12
C VAL A 310 9.42 -8.43 3.47
N GLU A 311 9.25 -7.13 3.28
CA GLU A 311 10.29 -6.19 2.84
C GLU A 311 10.70 -5.23 3.98
N PHE A 312 11.87 -4.62 3.85
CA PHE A 312 12.46 -3.65 4.77
C PHE A 312 13.04 -2.49 3.96
N ALA A 313 12.72 -1.25 4.34
CA ALA A 313 13.16 -0.06 3.62
C ALA A 313 13.78 1.01 4.54
N GLU A 314 14.98 1.47 4.16
CA GLU A 314 15.62 2.67 4.70
C GLU A 314 15.47 3.81 3.69
N ARG A 315 14.79 4.89 4.10
CA ARG A 315 14.71 6.16 3.36
C ARG A 315 15.63 7.17 4.01
N ARG A 316 16.72 7.51 3.32
CA ARG A 316 17.69 8.46 3.82
C ARG A 316 17.15 9.89 3.78
N VAL A 317 17.68 10.71 4.68
CA VAL A 317 17.44 12.14 4.73
C VAL A 317 17.97 12.77 3.45
N LEU A 318 17.17 13.65 2.85
CA LEU A 318 17.60 14.38 1.66
C LEU A 318 18.74 15.34 2.02
N PRO A 319 19.69 15.61 1.10
CA PRO A 319 20.87 16.43 1.39
C PRO A 319 20.56 17.81 1.98
N GLU A 320 19.48 18.46 1.52
CA GLU A 320 19.02 19.76 2.01
C GLU A 320 18.56 19.76 3.48
N PHE A 321 18.24 18.59 4.04
CA PHE A 321 17.82 18.41 5.43
C PHE A 321 18.89 17.73 6.30
N ALA A 322 20.13 17.59 5.81
CA ALA A 322 21.19 16.89 6.53
C ALA A 322 21.51 17.47 7.92
N ASN A 323 21.22 18.76 8.14
CA ASN A 323 21.44 19.45 9.41
C ASN A 323 20.20 19.47 10.33
N VAL A 324 19.08 18.86 9.90
CA VAL A 324 17.88 18.75 10.74
C VAL A 324 18.14 17.72 11.84
N PRO A 325 17.96 18.06 13.13
CA PRO A 325 18.08 17.10 14.23
C PRO A 325 17.22 15.86 14.03
N SER A 326 17.71 14.70 14.47
CA SER A 326 17.04 13.41 14.21
C SER A 326 15.62 13.33 14.77
N ASP A 327 15.38 13.98 15.91
CA ASP A 327 14.07 14.11 16.56
C ASP A 327 13.11 15.07 15.85
N GLN A 328 13.59 15.83 14.86
CA GLN A 328 12.81 16.74 14.02
C GLN A 328 12.68 16.25 12.57
N LEU A 329 13.27 15.10 12.25
CA LEU A 329 13.13 14.50 10.93
C LEU A 329 11.70 14.00 10.74
N THR A 330 11.12 14.36 9.59
CA THR A 330 9.79 13.89 9.18
C THR A 330 9.93 13.13 7.87
N ARG A 331 8.86 12.45 7.45
CA ARG A 331 8.77 11.81 6.14
C ARG A 331 9.11 12.76 4.98
N ALA A 332 8.72 14.03 5.09
CA ALA A 332 9.00 15.05 4.07
C ALA A 332 10.50 15.37 3.94
N HIS A 333 11.31 15.06 4.96
CA HIS A 333 12.75 15.26 4.94
C HIS A 333 13.52 14.08 4.32
N ARG A 334 12.82 13.01 3.88
CA ARG A 334 13.43 11.75 3.42
C ARG A 334 13.10 11.48 1.96
N ARG A 335 13.91 10.62 1.31
CA ARG A 335 13.72 10.19 -0.07
C ARG A 335 12.34 9.55 -0.28
N GLU A 336 11.52 10.18 -1.12
CA GLU A 336 10.18 9.70 -1.49
C GLU A 336 10.15 8.85 -2.76
N GLY A 337 9.06 8.13 -3.00
CA GLY A 337 8.85 7.32 -4.20
C GLY A 337 9.63 6.00 -4.21
N PHE A 338 9.69 5.34 -5.36
CA PHE A 338 10.34 4.04 -5.56
C PHE A 338 11.49 4.13 -6.55
N GLU A 339 12.23 3.03 -6.70
CA GLU A 339 13.31 2.90 -7.67
C GLU A 339 13.10 1.63 -8.51
N ALA A 340 13.04 1.78 -9.84
CA ALA A 340 12.74 0.67 -10.73
C ALA A 340 13.82 -0.43 -10.67
N GLY A 341 15.11 -0.04 -10.58
CA GLY A 341 16.21 -1.00 -10.45
C GLY A 341 16.12 -1.84 -9.17
N ASN A 342 15.71 -1.24 -8.05
CA ASN A 342 15.49 -1.97 -6.81
C ASN A 342 14.28 -2.89 -6.93
N ALA A 343 13.13 -2.34 -7.35
CA ALA A 343 11.87 -3.06 -7.46
C ALA A 343 11.98 -4.28 -8.38
N ASP A 344 12.74 -4.16 -9.48
CA ASP A 344 13.00 -5.27 -10.42
C ASP A 344 13.57 -6.51 -9.70
N LYS A 345 14.52 -6.32 -8.78
CA LYS A 345 15.13 -7.41 -8.00
C LYS A 345 14.29 -7.86 -6.83
N ILE A 346 13.48 -6.98 -6.26
CA ILE A 346 12.54 -7.30 -5.18
C ILE A 346 11.38 -8.18 -5.68
N PHE A 347 10.91 -8.02 -6.92
CA PHE A 347 9.90 -8.93 -7.52
C PHE A 347 10.32 -10.40 -7.46
N GLU A 348 11.62 -10.67 -7.55
CA GLU A 348 12.21 -12.00 -7.55
C GLU A 348 12.15 -12.69 -6.18
N SER A 349 11.68 -12.01 -5.12
CA SER A 349 11.46 -12.61 -3.80
C SER A 349 10.45 -13.76 -3.82
N THR A 350 9.55 -13.79 -4.81
CA THR A 350 8.61 -14.90 -5.04
C THR A 350 9.10 -15.91 -6.08
N PHE A 351 10.29 -15.71 -6.67
CA PHE A 351 10.72 -16.49 -7.83
C PHE A 351 11.30 -17.84 -7.40
N THR A 352 11.11 -18.86 -8.24
CA THR A 352 11.62 -20.24 -8.04
C THR A 352 13.13 -20.29 -7.82
N THR A 353 13.88 -19.39 -8.46
CA THR A 353 15.33 -19.25 -8.26
C THR A 353 15.71 -18.83 -6.84
N GLN A 354 14.81 -18.17 -6.11
CA GLN A 354 14.94 -17.87 -4.68
C GLN A 354 14.30 -18.98 -3.84
N THR A 355 13.03 -19.32 -4.04
CA THR A 355 12.30 -20.23 -3.16
C THR A 355 12.78 -21.68 -3.20
N GLY A 356 13.44 -22.09 -4.29
CA GLY A 356 13.95 -23.45 -4.48
C GLY A 356 15.37 -23.71 -3.97
N ARG A 357 16.08 -22.72 -3.41
CA ARG A 357 17.42 -22.96 -2.83
C ARG A 357 17.40 -23.36 -1.36
#